data_AF-A0AAQ6I9D2-F1
#
_entry.id   AF-A0AAQ6I9D2-F1
#
_cell.length_a   1.000
_cell.length_b   1.000
_cell.length_c   1.000
_cell.angle_alpha   90.00
_cell.angle_beta   90.00
_cell.angle_gamma   90.00
#
_symmetry.space_group_name_H-M   'P 1'
#
loop_
_entity.id
_entity.type
_entity.pdbx_description
1 polymer ?
#
loop_
_entity_poly.entity_id
_entity_poly.type
_entity_poly.pdbx_seq_one_letter_code
_entity_poly.pdbx_strand_id
1 'polypeptide(L)'
;LIQFLYPHNISEDCLYLNIYTPANRAHDAKLPVMVWIHGGGFSLGSASMYDGSALAAYQDVVVVLIQYRLGLLGFLRSDRSID
;
A
#
# COMPACT_ATOMS: atom_id res chain seq x y z
N LEU A 1 26.85 -1.56 5.82
CA LEU A 1 26.28 -2.46 6.85
C LEU A 1 24.82 -2.14 7.18
N ILE A 2 24.37 -0.87 7.16
CA ILE A 2 22.96 -0.50 7.41
C ILE A 2 22.10 -0.60 6.13
N GLN A 3 22.68 -0.43 4.94
CA GLN A 3 21.97 -0.46 3.65
C GLN A 3 21.38 -1.83 3.26
N PHE A 4 21.87 -2.94 3.82
CA PHE A 4 21.48 -4.30 3.40
C PHE A 4 20.19 -4.83 4.08
N LEU A 5 19.59 -4.08 5.02
CA LEU A 5 18.40 -4.50 5.76
C LEU A 5 17.10 -3.80 5.31
N TYR A 6 17.19 -2.81 4.42
CA TYR A 6 16.03 -2.14 3.83
C TYR A 6 16.10 -2.31 2.30
N PRO A 7 15.60 -3.44 1.74
CA PRO A 7 15.50 -3.59 0.29
C PRO A 7 14.44 -2.66 -0.32
N HIS A 8 13.81 -1.81 0.50
CA HIS A 8 12.90 -0.77 0.04
C HIS A 8 13.62 0.58 0.00
N ASN A 9 13.78 1.11 -1.22
CA ASN A 9 14.14 2.51 -1.40
C ASN A 9 13.06 3.38 -0.75
N ILE A 10 13.45 4.14 0.27
CA ILE A 10 12.60 5.16 0.89
C ILE A 10 12.69 6.40 0.00
N SER A 11 11.54 6.91 -0.43
CA SER A 11 11.42 8.07 -1.31
C SER A 11 10.17 8.86 -0.94
N GLU A 12 10.15 10.18 -1.22
CA GLU A 12 8.94 10.99 -1.17
C GLU A 12 8.04 10.73 -2.39
N ASP A 13 8.64 10.28 -3.49
CA ASP A 13 7.93 9.63 -4.59
C ASP A 13 7.58 8.20 -4.17
N CYS A 14 6.51 8.06 -3.39
CA CYS A 14 6.08 6.81 -2.78
C CYS A 14 4.64 6.40 -3.08
N LEU A 15 3.89 7.19 -3.87
CA LEU A 15 2.47 6.97 -4.13
C LEU A 15 2.23 5.88 -5.20
N TYR A 16 2.67 4.67 -4.87
CA TYR A 16 2.51 3.46 -5.68
C TYR A 16 1.51 2.50 -5.05
N LEU A 17 1.10 1.48 -5.81
CA LEU A 17 0.25 0.40 -5.34
C LEU A 17 0.65 -0.91 -6.00
N ASN A 18 0.44 -2.02 -5.29
CA ASN A 18 0.64 -3.38 -5.79
C ASN A 18 -0.72 -4.00 -6.06
N ILE A 19 -0.89 -4.61 -7.24
CA ILE A 19 -2.13 -5.30 -7.64
C ILE A 19 -1.84 -6.79 -7.79
N TYR A 20 -2.66 -7.61 -7.13
CA TYR A 20 -2.64 -9.06 -7.28
C TYR A 20 -3.97 -9.52 -7.84
N THR A 21 -3.91 -10.24 -8.96
CA THR A 21 -5.08 -10.79 -9.65
C THR A 21 -4.94 -12.31 -9.80
N PRO A 22 -6.02 -13.10 -9.65
CA PRO A 22 -5.97 -14.53 -9.93
C PRO A 22 -5.67 -14.80 -11.41
N ALA A 23 -4.81 -15.79 -11.68
CA ALA A 23 -4.27 -16.03 -13.04
C ALA A 23 -5.29 -16.60 -14.05
N ASN A 24 -6.28 -17.37 -13.59
CA ASN A 24 -7.18 -18.15 -14.46
C ASN A 24 -8.56 -17.51 -14.59
N ARG A 25 -8.64 -16.20 -14.83
CA ARG A 25 -9.91 -15.47 -15.00
C ARG A 25 -9.95 -14.78 -16.36
N ALA A 26 -11.16 -14.70 -16.92
CA ALA A 26 -11.38 -13.97 -18.17
C ALA A 26 -11.01 -12.49 -17.98
N HIS A 27 -10.53 -11.85 -19.04
CA HIS A 27 -10.09 -10.45 -18.99
C HIS A 27 -11.21 -9.49 -18.56
N ASP A 28 -12.47 -9.83 -18.83
CA ASP A 28 -13.67 -9.07 -18.49
C ASP A 28 -14.39 -9.59 -17.23
N ALA A 29 -13.78 -10.53 -16.49
CA ALA A 29 -14.34 -11.07 -15.27
C ALA A 29 -14.52 -9.97 -14.21
N LYS A 30 -15.74 -9.84 -13.69
CA LYS A 30 -16.06 -8.87 -12.62
C LYS A 30 -15.79 -9.50 -11.27
N LEU A 31 -14.56 -9.37 -10.81
CA LEU A 31 -14.13 -9.83 -9.49
C LEU A 31 -14.34 -8.73 -8.43
N PRO A 32 -14.68 -9.09 -7.18
CA PRO A 32 -14.64 -8.14 -6.08
C PRO A 32 -13.20 -7.63 -5.87
N VAL A 33 -13.08 -6.35 -5.55
CA VAL A 33 -11.79 -5.69 -5.29
C VAL A 33 -11.68 -5.43 -3.79
N MET A 34 -10.59 -5.92 -3.19
CA MET A 34 -10.26 -5.66 -1.81
C MET A 34 -9.05 -4.74 -1.73
N VAL A 35 -9.25 -3.55 -1.18
CA VAL A 35 -8.20 -2.54 -0.99
C VAL A 35 -7.68 -2.62 0.44
N TRP A 36 -6.39 -2.86 0.60
CA TRP A 36 -5.70 -2.95 1.88
C TRP A 36 -4.92 -1.68 2.17
N ILE A 37 -5.15 -1.13 3.36
CA ILE A 37 -4.45 0.05 3.89
C ILE A 37 -3.56 -0.45 5.02
N HIS A 38 -2.24 -0.34 4.85
CA HIS A 38 -1.33 -0.80 5.89
C HIS A 38 -1.48 0.06 7.17
N GLY A 39 -1.24 -0.57 8.32
CA GLY A 39 -1.21 0.12 9.61
C GLY A 39 0.09 0.89 9.83
N GLY A 40 0.47 1.06 11.10
CA GLY A 40 1.70 1.75 11.51
C GLY A 40 1.48 3.19 11.98
N GLY A 41 0.27 3.50 12.46
CA GLY A 41 -0.01 4.75 13.19
C GLY A 41 0.35 6.00 12.41
N PHE A 42 0.18 5.98 11.08
CA PHE A 42 0.50 7.07 10.17
C PHE A 42 1.98 7.47 10.11
N SER A 43 2.88 6.70 10.74
CA SER A 43 4.29 7.08 10.91
C SER A 43 5.26 6.08 10.27
N LEU A 44 4.84 4.82 10.09
CA LEU A 44 5.64 3.74 9.53
C LEU A 44 4.77 2.74 8.78
N GLY A 45 5.40 1.91 7.95
CA GLY A 45 4.75 0.87 7.16
C GLY A 45 4.89 1.06 5.66
N SER A 46 4.54 0.02 4.91
CA SER A 46 4.54 -0.03 3.45
C SER A 46 3.66 -1.18 2.96
N ALA A 47 2.97 -0.99 1.84
CA ALA A 47 2.23 -1.96 1.06
C ALA A 47 3.10 -3.16 0.67
N SER A 48 4.38 -2.93 0.39
CA SER A 48 5.32 -3.99 0.03
C SER A 48 5.72 -4.94 1.18
N MET A 49 5.31 -4.63 2.41
CA MET A 49 5.46 -5.56 3.53
C MET A 49 4.48 -6.74 3.45
N TYR A 50 3.50 -6.67 2.53
CA TYR A 50 2.45 -7.67 2.38
C TYR A 50 2.49 -8.27 0.98
N ASP A 51 2.17 -9.56 0.88
CA ASP A 51 1.97 -10.26 -0.39
C ASP A 51 0.49 -10.65 -0.51
N GLY A 52 -0.18 -10.12 -1.53
CA GLY A 52 -1.59 -10.41 -1.82
C GLY A 52 -1.82 -11.66 -2.66
N SER A 53 -0.77 -12.35 -3.13
CA SER A 53 -0.85 -13.45 -4.10
C SER A 53 -1.74 -14.60 -3.64
N ALA A 54 -1.53 -15.10 -2.41
CA ALA A 54 -2.29 -16.20 -1.84
C ALA A 54 -3.78 -15.83 -1.69
N LEU A 55 -4.06 -14.62 -1.22
CA LEU A 55 -5.43 -14.18 -0.98
C LEU A 55 -6.19 -13.96 -2.30
N ALA A 56 -5.54 -13.37 -3.30
CA ALA A 56 -6.10 -13.22 -4.64
C ALA A 56 -6.42 -14.59 -5.28
N ALA A 57 -5.52 -15.57 -5.12
CA ALA A 57 -5.68 -16.91 -5.67
C ALA A 57 -6.75 -17.75 -4.96
N TYR A 58 -6.79 -17.74 -3.62
CA TYR A 58 -7.69 -18.61 -2.86
C TYR A 58 -9.11 -18.07 -2.72
N GLN A 59 -9.30 -16.75 -2.80
CA GLN A 59 -10.61 -16.12 -2.59
C GLN A 59 -11.22 -15.53 -3.86
N ASP A 60 -10.55 -15.68 -5.01
CA ASP A 60 -10.98 -15.13 -6.30
C ASP A 60 -11.30 -13.62 -6.23
N VAL A 61 -10.40 -12.87 -5.59
CA VAL A 61 -10.52 -11.43 -5.41
C VAL A 61 -9.33 -10.71 -6.03
N VAL A 62 -9.53 -9.46 -6.46
CA VAL A 62 -8.42 -8.56 -6.77
C VAL A 62 -7.95 -7.92 -5.48
N VAL A 63 -6.69 -8.10 -5.11
CA VAL A 63 -6.10 -7.46 -3.93
C VAL A 63 -5.27 -6.27 -4.35
N VAL A 64 -5.56 -5.10 -3.77
CA VAL A 64 -4.84 -3.86 -4.03
C VAL A 64 -4.21 -3.38 -2.72
N LEU A 65 -2.88 -3.31 -2.68
CA LEU A 65 -2.14 -2.79 -1.53
C LEU A 65 -1.68 -1.37 -1.86
N ILE A 66 -2.10 -0.37 -1.09
CA ILE A 66 -1.83 1.04 -1.41
C ILE A 66 -0.78 1.66 -0.49
N GLN A 67 0.02 2.56 -1.06
CA GLN A 67 0.87 3.48 -0.31
C GLN A 67 0.13 4.79 -0.01
N TYR A 68 0.42 5.37 1.15
CA TYR A 68 0.02 6.72 1.50
C TYR A 68 1.19 7.44 2.18
N ARG A 69 1.19 8.79 2.15
CA ARG A 69 2.24 9.58 2.80
C ARG A 69 2.18 9.39 4.31
N LEU A 70 3.34 9.37 4.96
CA LEU A 70 3.49 9.15 6.39
C LEU A 70 4.14 10.35 7.08
N GLY A 71 4.00 10.41 8.40
CA GLY A 71 4.63 11.41 9.26
C GLY A 71 4.32 12.84 8.83
N LEU A 72 5.33 13.71 8.88
CA LEU A 72 5.21 15.13 8.53
C LEU A 72 4.67 15.34 7.11
N LEU A 73 5.10 14.53 6.14
CA LEU A 73 4.74 14.68 4.72
C LEU A 73 3.29 14.30 4.43
N GLY A 74 2.65 13.51 5.30
CA GLY A 74 1.25 13.11 5.15
C GLY A 74 0.29 13.83 6.10
N PHE A 75 0.78 14.28 7.27
CA PHE A 75 -0.08 14.67 8.38
C PHE A 75 0.36 15.95 9.10
N LEU A 76 1.23 16.77 8.49
CA LEU A 76 1.50 18.11 9.01
C LEU A 76 0.22 18.94 9.00
N ARG A 77 -0.20 19.39 10.18
CA ARG A 77 -1.25 20.38 10.36
C ARG A 77 -0.67 21.59 11.07
N SER A 78 -0.78 22.76 10.45
CA SER A 78 -0.63 24.02 11.16
C SER A 78 -2.03 24.49 11.57
N ASP A 79 -2.17 24.96 12.80
CA ASP A 79 -3.24 25.88 13.10
C ASP A 79 -2.82 27.25 12.54
N ARG A 80 -3.71 27.88 11.79
CA ARG A 80 -3.64 29.32 11.55
C ARG A 80 -4.86 29.93 12.22
N SER A 81 -4.77 30.12 13.53
CA SER A 81 -5.46 31.21 14.21
C SER A 81 -4.67 32.48 13.91
N ILE A 82 -5.12 33.24 12.91
CA ILE A 82 -4.82 34.67 12.83
C ILE A 82 -6.01 35.32 13.54
N ASP A 83 -5.93 35.32 14.86
CA ASP A 83 -6.61 36.30 15.72
C ASP A 83 -5.51 37.06 16.48
#